data_AF-A0A1Q8ST34-F1
#
_entry.id   AF-A0A1Q8ST34-F1
#
_cell.length_a   1.000
_cell.length_b   1.000
_cell.length_c   1.000
_cell.angle_alpha   90.00
_cell.angle_beta   90.00
_cell.angle_gamma   90.00
#
_symmetry.space_group_name_H-M   'P 1'
#
loop_
_entity.id
_entity.type
_entity.pdbx_description
1 polymer ?
#
loop_
_entity_poly.entity_id
_entity_poly.type
_entity_poly.pdbx_seq_one_letter_code
_entity_poly.pdbx_strand_id
1 'polypeptide(L)'
;MSDEIELKLALAPEGPAHLIDHPLLQTMASRTVSLGNQYYDTAEGILQSRRVALRVRRQDDRRLQTLKSAAESQGGLSSRGEWEWSIDSAACNAAGLDLGGLRELDHPALSGLDLETLRPVFTTDFERRLWRYQIEGSDIEIALDQGTIHVGDASLPICELELELKHGLPEQLWALAQRLCEPSTSGAPPLPARPANHSKASRAGCLGSGWTAPIVIETASVDALIDAIDNWQDSQDPAWLATARDRCDRLVQQWNARRIAPHREHDERIEAAERILADLGRGVVPWRGQDWLALRHDAA
;
A
#
# COMPACT_ATOMS: atom_id res chain seq x y z
N MET A 1 -12.78 -1.61 -17.35
CA MET A 1 -11.99 -0.62 -16.60
C MET A 1 -12.78 -0.31 -15.35
N SER A 2 -12.18 -0.57 -14.19
CA SER A 2 -12.65 -0.03 -12.92
C SER A 2 -11.56 0.86 -12.36
N ASP A 3 -11.94 2.01 -11.82
CA ASP A 3 -11.04 2.82 -11.00
C ASP A 3 -11.00 2.16 -9.61
N GLU A 4 -9.82 1.65 -9.23
CA GLU A 4 -9.57 1.09 -7.90
C GLU A 4 -9.15 2.24 -6.99
N ILE A 5 -9.91 2.49 -5.92
CA ILE A 5 -9.57 3.47 -4.88
C ILE A 5 -9.38 2.71 -3.57
N GLU A 6 -8.16 2.74 -3.02
CA GLU A 6 -7.81 2.00 -1.80
C GLU A 6 -6.96 2.83 -0.84
N LEU A 7 -7.19 2.70 0.46
CA LEU A 7 -6.28 3.18 1.51
C LEU A 7 -5.48 1.99 2.06
N LYS A 8 -4.16 2.11 2.02
CA LYS A 8 -3.24 1.04 2.43
C LYS A 8 -2.45 1.41 3.67
N LEU A 9 -2.48 0.50 4.65
CA LEU A 9 -1.74 0.59 5.89
C LEU A 9 -0.80 -0.62 6.02
N ALA A 10 0.48 -0.39 6.27
CA ALA A 10 1.38 -1.43 6.76
C ALA A 10 1.08 -1.70 8.25
N LEU A 11 1.13 -2.96 8.65
CA LEU A 11 0.87 -3.39 10.02
C LEU A 11 2.16 -3.86 10.71
N ALA A 12 2.27 -3.56 12.01
CA ALA A 12 3.27 -4.21 12.86
C ALA A 12 3.01 -5.73 12.93
N PRO A 13 4.00 -6.55 13.37
CA PRO A 13 3.82 -8.00 13.52
C PRO A 13 2.61 -8.42 14.36
N GLU A 14 2.28 -7.66 15.40
CA GLU A 14 1.11 -7.86 16.27
C GLU A 14 -0.20 -7.25 15.70
N GLY A 15 -0.11 -6.42 14.67
CA GLY A 15 -1.23 -5.70 14.06
C GLY A 15 -2.36 -6.60 13.55
N PRO A 16 -2.08 -7.73 12.87
CA PRO A 16 -3.12 -8.68 12.45
C PRO A 16 -3.97 -9.19 13.60
N ALA A 17 -3.37 -9.52 14.75
CA ALA A 17 -4.11 -10.00 15.92
C ALA A 17 -5.01 -8.87 16.47
N HIS A 18 -4.48 -7.66 16.61
CA HIS A 18 -5.26 -6.50 17.05
C HIS A 18 -6.42 -6.19 16.11
N LEU A 19 -6.21 -6.31 14.81
CA LEU A 19 -7.24 -6.07 13.80
C LEU A 19 -8.34 -7.13 13.88
N ILE A 20 -7.97 -8.41 13.93
CA ILE A 20 -8.93 -9.52 14.03
C ILE A 20 -9.77 -9.40 15.30
N ASP A 21 -9.15 -9.05 16.42
CA ASP A 21 -9.83 -8.88 17.72
C ASP A 21 -10.57 -7.54 17.84
N HIS A 22 -10.49 -6.67 16.83
CA HIS A 22 -11.17 -5.39 16.85
C HIS A 22 -12.70 -5.59 16.93
N PRO A 23 -13.41 -4.97 17.89
CA PRO A 23 -14.85 -5.16 18.10
C PRO A 23 -15.71 -4.93 16.86
N LEU A 24 -15.33 -3.97 16.00
CA LEU A 24 -16.01 -3.78 14.72
C LEU A 24 -15.99 -5.05 13.86
N LEU A 25 -14.81 -5.66 13.69
CA LEU A 25 -14.63 -6.81 12.81
C LEU A 25 -15.16 -8.10 13.42
N GLN A 26 -15.17 -8.22 14.75
CA GLN A 26 -15.76 -9.36 15.48
C GLN A 26 -17.26 -9.50 15.23
N THR A 27 -17.96 -8.41 14.89
CA THR A 27 -19.39 -8.44 14.55
C THR A 27 -19.67 -8.81 13.09
N MET A 28 -18.64 -8.91 12.26
CA MET A 28 -18.76 -9.05 10.82
C MET A 28 -18.37 -10.47 10.37
N ALA A 29 -19.08 -11.00 9.39
CA ALA A 29 -18.64 -12.22 8.71
C ALA A 29 -17.31 -11.96 7.99
N SER A 30 -16.41 -12.93 8.05
CA SER A 30 -15.15 -12.90 7.32
C SER A 30 -14.95 -14.18 6.52
N ARG A 31 -14.18 -14.08 5.45
CA ARG A 31 -13.69 -15.23 4.69
C ARG A 31 -12.19 -15.08 4.46
N THR A 32 -11.47 -16.19 4.41
CA THR A 32 -10.05 -16.21 4.07
C THR A 32 -9.87 -16.92 2.74
N VAL A 33 -9.02 -16.37 1.88
CA VAL A 33 -8.62 -16.98 0.61
C VAL A 33 -7.10 -16.95 0.50
N SER A 34 -6.51 -18.00 -0.08
CA SER A 34 -5.09 -18.02 -0.43
C SER A 34 -4.92 -17.51 -1.84
N LEU A 35 -4.03 -16.53 -2.03
CA LEU A 35 -3.77 -15.88 -3.31
C LEU A 35 -2.32 -16.11 -3.74
N GLY A 36 -2.15 -16.81 -4.85
CA GLY A 36 -0.85 -16.98 -5.52
C GLY A 36 -0.80 -16.10 -6.76
N ASN A 37 0.19 -15.23 -6.87
CA ASN A 37 0.28 -14.28 -7.99
C ASN A 37 1.64 -14.42 -8.67
N GLN A 38 1.63 -14.55 -10.00
CA GLN A 38 2.81 -14.45 -10.84
C GLN A 38 2.80 -13.09 -11.54
N TYR A 39 3.87 -12.31 -11.37
CA TYR A 39 4.04 -11.04 -12.07
C TYR A 39 4.95 -11.21 -13.28
N TYR A 40 4.71 -10.38 -14.30
CA TYR A 40 5.36 -10.43 -15.59
C TYR A 40 5.91 -9.06 -15.98
N ASP A 41 7.10 -9.05 -16.58
CA ASP A 41 7.73 -7.88 -17.18
C ASP A 41 8.71 -8.34 -18.27
N THR A 42 9.34 -7.41 -18.99
CA THR A 42 10.47 -7.71 -19.87
C THR A 42 11.77 -7.87 -19.07
N ALA A 43 12.83 -8.30 -19.73
CA ALA A 43 14.14 -8.42 -19.09
C ALA A 43 14.69 -7.07 -18.59
N GLU A 44 14.29 -5.99 -19.26
CA GLU A 44 14.69 -4.61 -18.99
C GLU A 44 13.75 -3.89 -18.00
N GLY A 45 12.68 -4.54 -17.52
CA GLY A 45 11.74 -3.93 -16.58
C GLY A 45 10.90 -2.80 -17.19
N ILE A 46 10.49 -2.95 -18.46
CA ILE A 46 9.79 -1.89 -19.18
C ILE A 46 8.45 -1.54 -18.51
N LEU A 47 7.65 -2.54 -18.08
CA LEU A 47 6.37 -2.27 -17.40
C LEU A 47 6.59 -1.57 -16.06
N GLN A 48 7.56 -2.03 -15.26
CA GLN A 48 7.94 -1.39 -14.01
C GLN A 48 8.38 0.07 -14.23
N SER A 49 9.20 0.35 -15.25
CA SER A 49 9.63 1.72 -15.57
C SER A 49 8.47 2.63 -15.99
N ARG A 50 7.41 2.04 -16.57
CA ARG A 50 6.14 2.69 -16.90
C ARG A 50 5.15 2.70 -15.73
N ARG A 51 5.56 2.24 -14.54
CA ARG A 51 4.76 2.11 -13.31
C ARG A 51 3.50 1.26 -13.51
N VAL A 52 3.58 0.24 -14.35
CA VAL A 52 2.49 -0.70 -14.64
C VAL A 52 2.85 -2.09 -14.10
N ALA A 53 1.86 -2.79 -13.55
CA ALA A 53 2.03 -4.17 -13.09
C ALA A 53 1.10 -5.10 -13.88
N LEU A 54 1.67 -6.13 -14.49
CA LEU A 54 0.95 -7.23 -15.11
C LEU A 54 1.10 -8.48 -14.24
N ARG A 55 -0.01 -9.11 -13.87
CA ARG A 55 -0.01 -10.37 -13.12
C ARG A 55 -1.01 -11.38 -13.66
N VAL A 56 -0.74 -12.63 -13.36
CA VAL A 56 -1.73 -13.70 -13.34
C VAL A 56 -1.91 -14.15 -11.89
N ARG A 57 -3.13 -14.00 -11.38
CA ARG A 57 -3.54 -14.46 -10.06
C ARG A 57 -4.21 -15.81 -10.17
N ARG A 58 -3.78 -16.75 -9.34
CA ARG A 58 -4.46 -18.03 -9.07
C ARG A 58 -5.21 -17.90 -7.77
N GLN A 59 -6.50 -18.17 -7.82
CA GLN A 59 -7.36 -18.25 -6.66
C GLN A 59 -8.27 -19.46 -6.85
N ASP A 60 -8.10 -20.48 -6.01
CA ASP A 60 -8.72 -21.79 -6.18
C ASP A 60 -8.42 -22.32 -7.61
N ASP A 61 -9.45 -22.71 -8.36
CA ASP A 61 -9.33 -23.20 -9.74
C ASP A 61 -9.37 -22.09 -10.80
N ARG A 62 -9.44 -20.81 -10.41
CA ARG A 62 -9.56 -19.68 -11.33
C ARG A 62 -8.23 -19.00 -11.60
N ARG A 63 -8.04 -18.59 -12.84
CA ARG A 63 -6.92 -17.76 -13.27
C ARG A 63 -7.42 -16.43 -13.81
N LEU A 64 -6.94 -15.36 -13.20
CA LEU A 64 -7.29 -13.98 -13.54
C LEU A 64 -6.03 -13.25 -13.99
N GLN A 65 -6.05 -12.69 -15.20
CA GLN A 65 -5.01 -11.81 -15.68
C GLN A 65 -5.40 -10.37 -15.36
N THR A 66 -4.48 -9.62 -14.76
CA THR A 66 -4.71 -8.24 -14.33
C THR A 66 -3.61 -7.33 -14.84
N LEU A 67 -3.98 -6.23 -15.49
CA LEU A 67 -3.10 -5.08 -15.72
C LEU A 67 -3.53 -3.94 -14.78
N LYS A 68 -2.58 -3.39 -14.02
CA LYS A 68 -2.77 -2.23 -13.14
C LYS A 68 -1.90 -1.07 -13.61
N SER A 69 -2.51 0.10 -13.81
CA SER A 69 -1.79 1.31 -14.23
C SER A 69 -0.97 1.90 -13.08
N ALA A 70 -0.22 2.97 -13.40
CA ALA A 70 0.36 3.83 -12.38
C ALA A 70 -0.73 4.30 -11.40
N ALA A 71 -0.40 4.26 -10.12
CA ALA A 71 -1.24 4.82 -9.06
C ALA A 71 -0.83 6.25 -8.75
N GLU A 72 -1.83 7.12 -8.60
CA GLU A 72 -1.70 8.35 -7.83
C GLU A 72 -1.86 7.97 -6.35
N SER A 73 -0.84 8.22 -5.52
CA SER A 73 -0.85 7.89 -4.09
C SER A 73 -0.64 9.14 -3.26
N GLN A 74 -1.50 9.34 -2.25
CA GLN A 74 -1.40 10.42 -1.27
C GLN A 74 -1.83 9.92 0.11
N GLY A 75 -0.93 9.95 1.08
CA GLY A 75 -1.14 9.49 2.46
C GLY A 75 -1.44 8.00 2.58
N GLY A 76 -1.05 7.18 1.59
CA GLY A 76 -1.45 5.77 1.48
C GLY A 76 -2.80 5.54 0.79
N LEU A 77 -3.56 6.58 0.43
CA LEU A 77 -4.71 6.47 -0.46
C LEU A 77 -4.20 6.42 -1.91
N SER A 78 -4.51 5.36 -2.63
CA SER A 78 -4.14 5.20 -4.03
C SER A 78 -5.36 5.05 -4.94
N SER A 79 -5.29 5.70 -6.10
CA SER A 79 -6.25 5.53 -7.20
C SER A 79 -5.52 5.09 -8.47
N ARG A 80 -6.04 4.06 -9.16
CA ARG A 80 -5.49 3.58 -10.44
C ARG A 80 -6.52 2.87 -11.31
N GLY A 81 -6.23 2.79 -12.60
CA GLY A 81 -6.98 1.94 -13.53
C GLY A 81 -6.59 0.47 -13.34
N GLU A 82 -7.61 -0.39 -13.28
CA GLU A 82 -7.46 -1.84 -13.25
C GLU A 82 -8.29 -2.52 -14.36
N TRP A 83 -7.65 -3.46 -15.04
CA TRP A 83 -8.27 -4.33 -16.04
C TRP A 83 -8.02 -5.78 -15.64
N GLU A 84 -9.07 -6.47 -15.23
CA GLU A 84 -9.02 -7.89 -14.83
C GLU A 84 -9.97 -8.71 -15.69
N TRP A 85 -9.49 -9.87 -16.15
CA TRP A 85 -10.32 -10.83 -16.88
C TRP A 85 -9.88 -12.28 -16.61
N SER A 86 -10.83 -13.21 -16.77
CA SER A 86 -10.53 -14.64 -16.67
C SER A 86 -9.79 -15.12 -17.91
N ILE A 87 -8.77 -15.94 -17.69
CA ILE A 87 -8.00 -16.61 -18.73
C ILE A 87 -8.21 -18.13 -18.71
N ASP A 88 -9.25 -18.61 -18.01
CA ASP A 88 -9.51 -20.04 -17.86
C ASP A 88 -9.82 -20.74 -19.18
N SER A 89 -10.50 -20.03 -20.09
CA SER A 89 -10.81 -20.48 -21.45
C SER A 89 -9.94 -19.82 -22.53
N ALA A 90 -8.92 -19.03 -22.16
CA ALA A 90 -8.10 -18.30 -23.11
C ALA A 90 -6.98 -19.17 -23.70
N ALA A 91 -6.63 -18.93 -24.96
CA ALA A 91 -5.44 -19.50 -25.59
C ALA A 91 -4.18 -18.76 -25.10
N CYS A 92 -3.68 -19.18 -23.94
CA CYS A 92 -2.48 -18.58 -23.33
C CYS A 92 -1.21 -19.00 -24.06
N ASN A 93 -0.19 -18.13 -24.08
CA ASN A 93 1.15 -18.46 -24.55
C ASN A 93 1.88 -19.41 -23.56
N ALA A 94 3.12 -19.78 -23.87
CA ALA A 94 3.94 -20.67 -23.02
C ALA A 94 4.20 -20.09 -21.61
N ALA A 95 4.18 -18.77 -21.45
CA ALA A 95 4.32 -18.09 -20.16
C ALA A 95 3.01 -18.06 -19.35
N GLY A 96 1.89 -18.52 -19.93
CA GLY A 96 0.57 -18.53 -19.30
C GLY A 96 -0.18 -17.20 -19.39
N LEU A 97 0.22 -16.31 -20.31
CA LEU A 97 -0.45 -15.04 -20.55
C LEU A 97 -1.42 -15.12 -21.73
N ASP A 98 -2.56 -14.46 -21.59
CA ASP A 98 -3.44 -14.13 -22.70
C ASP A 98 -2.94 -12.84 -23.37
N LEU A 99 -2.12 -13.01 -24.41
CA LEU A 99 -1.59 -11.89 -25.19
C LEU A 99 -2.64 -11.29 -26.13
N GLY A 100 -3.72 -12.01 -26.44
CA GLY A 100 -4.83 -11.47 -27.23
C GLY A 100 -5.55 -10.38 -26.45
N GLY A 101 -5.98 -10.72 -25.22
CA GLY A 101 -6.61 -9.77 -24.32
C GLY A 101 -5.75 -8.55 -24.02
N LEU A 102 -4.42 -8.71 -23.86
CA LEU A 102 -3.51 -7.57 -23.67
C LEU A 102 -3.48 -6.62 -24.87
N ARG A 103 -3.54 -7.13 -26.10
CA ARG A 103 -3.56 -6.30 -27.31
C ARG A 103 -4.89 -5.53 -27.43
N GLU A 104 -5.99 -6.14 -27.01
CA GLU A 104 -7.33 -5.52 -27.05
C GLU A 104 -7.50 -4.39 -26.04
N LEU A 105 -6.70 -4.34 -24.96
CA LEU A 105 -6.76 -3.25 -23.99
C LEU A 105 -6.38 -1.89 -24.56
N ASP A 106 -5.56 -1.85 -25.63
CA ASP A 106 -5.01 -0.62 -26.23
C ASP A 106 -4.41 0.36 -25.20
N HIS A 107 -3.78 -0.19 -24.15
CA HIS A 107 -3.26 0.61 -23.05
C HIS A 107 -1.91 1.28 -23.45
N PRO A 108 -1.69 2.58 -23.18
CA PRO A 108 -0.47 3.29 -23.59
C PRO A 108 0.83 2.63 -23.11
N ALA A 109 0.82 2.04 -21.91
CA ALA A 109 1.99 1.35 -21.37
C ALA A 109 2.33 0.03 -22.08
N LEU A 110 1.42 -0.52 -22.89
CA LEU A 110 1.67 -1.68 -23.75
C LEU A 110 2.02 -1.28 -25.19
N SER A 111 1.85 0.00 -25.55
CA SER A 111 2.16 0.48 -26.90
C SER A 111 3.65 0.31 -27.22
N GLY A 112 3.92 -0.25 -28.40
CA GLY A 112 5.27 -0.56 -28.89
C GLY A 112 6.01 -1.66 -28.12
N LEU A 113 5.38 -2.30 -27.13
CA LEU A 113 5.97 -3.39 -26.38
C LEU A 113 5.81 -4.71 -27.15
N ASP A 114 6.90 -5.45 -27.34
CA ASP A 114 6.80 -6.82 -27.83
C ASP A 114 6.32 -7.72 -26.68
N LEU A 115 5.03 -8.04 -26.67
CA LEU A 115 4.41 -8.83 -25.62
C LEU A 115 4.95 -10.26 -25.52
N GLU A 116 5.60 -10.78 -26.56
CA GLU A 116 6.24 -12.10 -26.52
C GLU A 116 7.51 -12.12 -25.64
N THR A 117 8.07 -10.94 -25.34
CA THR A 117 9.24 -10.79 -24.44
C THR A 117 8.88 -10.80 -22.96
N LEU A 118 7.58 -10.76 -22.63
CA LEU A 118 7.09 -10.80 -21.26
C LEU A 118 7.41 -12.16 -20.62
N ARG A 119 8.04 -12.11 -19.45
CA ARG A 119 8.44 -13.29 -18.69
C ARG A 119 8.07 -13.15 -17.21
N PRO A 120 7.89 -14.26 -16.49
CA PRO A 120 7.83 -14.27 -15.03
C PRO A 120 9.00 -13.50 -14.41
N VAL A 121 8.72 -12.58 -13.48
CA VAL A 121 9.76 -11.79 -12.78
C VAL A 121 9.76 -11.97 -11.27
N PHE A 122 8.59 -12.11 -10.65
CA PHE A 122 8.46 -12.35 -9.22
C PHE A 122 7.09 -12.93 -8.88
N THR A 123 6.95 -13.52 -7.69
CA THR A 123 5.66 -14.00 -7.18
C THR A 123 5.28 -13.31 -5.88
N THR A 124 3.99 -13.36 -5.57
CA THR A 124 3.50 -13.04 -4.22
C THR A 124 2.50 -14.10 -3.79
N ASP A 125 2.73 -14.68 -2.62
CA ASP A 125 1.93 -15.76 -2.05
C ASP A 125 1.48 -15.32 -0.66
N PHE A 126 0.17 -15.13 -0.48
CA PHE A 126 -0.37 -14.60 0.77
C PHE A 126 -1.80 -15.07 1.04
N GLU A 127 -2.17 -15.10 2.31
CA GLU A 127 -3.54 -15.24 2.74
C GLU A 127 -4.18 -13.87 2.83
N ARG A 128 -5.38 -13.74 2.24
CA ARG A 128 -6.22 -12.55 2.33
C ARG A 128 -7.46 -12.86 3.13
N ARG A 129 -7.61 -12.21 4.28
CA ARG A 129 -8.83 -12.23 5.08
C ARG A 129 -9.69 -11.02 4.74
N LEU A 130 -10.95 -11.26 4.40
CA LEU A 130 -11.87 -10.28 3.84
C LEU A 130 -13.06 -10.05 4.77
N TRP A 131 -13.42 -8.79 4.95
CA TRP A 131 -14.70 -8.34 5.50
C TRP A 131 -15.35 -7.33 4.54
N ARG A 132 -16.68 -7.23 4.57
CA ARG A 132 -17.43 -6.24 3.79
C ARG A 132 -18.13 -5.27 4.72
N TYR A 133 -17.75 -3.99 4.65
CA TYR A 133 -18.22 -2.93 5.52
C TYR A 133 -19.11 -1.95 4.73
N GLN A 134 -20.35 -1.82 5.15
CA GLN A 134 -21.33 -0.94 4.52
C GLN A 134 -21.71 0.19 5.47
N ILE A 135 -21.56 1.42 5.02
CA ILE A 135 -21.86 2.62 5.81
C ILE A 135 -22.30 3.75 4.87
N GLU A 136 -23.38 4.46 5.21
CA GLU A 136 -23.79 5.69 4.49
C GLU A 136 -23.82 5.57 2.96
N GLY A 137 -24.30 4.43 2.44
CA GLY A 137 -24.37 4.17 0.98
C GLY A 137 -23.03 3.80 0.32
N SER A 138 -21.96 3.71 1.10
CA SER A 138 -20.64 3.24 0.69
C SER A 138 -20.44 1.76 1.05
N ASP A 139 -19.66 1.08 0.22
CA ASP A 139 -19.32 -0.34 0.34
C ASP A 139 -17.79 -0.47 0.26
N ILE A 140 -17.19 -0.87 1.37
CA ILE A 140 -15.75 -0.98 1.54
C ILE A 140 -15.39 -2.44 1.78
N GLU A 141 -14.46 -2.95 0.98
CA GLU A 141 -13.80 -4.23 1.26
C GLU A 141 -12.61 -3.98 2.19
N ILE A 142 -12.61 -4.64 3.34
CA ILE A 142 -11.49 -4.63 4.28
C ILE A 142 -10.69 -5.91 4.01
N ALA A 143 -9.43 -5.77 3.62
CA ALA A 143 -8.54 -6.89 3.32
C ALA A 143 -7.31 -6.86 4.23
N LEU A 144 -7.12 -7.91 5.01
CA LEU A 144 -5.89 -8.19 5.73
C LEU A 144 -5.06 -9.19 4.92
N ASP A 145 -3.87 -8.77 4.50
CA ASP A 145 -2.95 -9.58 3.72
C ASP A 145 -1.74 -9.99 4.56
N GLN A 146 -1.47 -11.30 4.60
CA GLN A 146 -0.32 -11.87 5.29
C GLN A 146 0.37 -12.92 4.42
N GLY A 147 1.66 -12.72 4.14
CA GLY A 147 2.39 -13.65 3.27
C GLY A 147 3.75 -13.12 2.85
N THR A 148 4.15 -13.37 1.60
CA THR A 148 5.52 -13.10 1.15
C THR A 148 5.59 -12.71 -0.33
N ILE A 149 6.50 -11.79 -0.63
CA ILE A 149 6.96 -11.45 -1.98
C ILE A 149 8.23 -12.26 -2.24
N HIS A 150 8.34 -12.91 -3.39
CA HIS A 150 9.51 -13.70 -3.78
C HIS A 150 10.11 -13.18 -5.09
N VAL A 151 11.41 -12.85 -5.07
CA VAL A 151 12.18 -12.42 -6.25
C VAL A 151 13.47 -13.25 -6.31
N GLY A 152 13.50 -14.26 -7.17
CA GLY A 152 14.58 -15.26 -7.14
C GLY A 152 14.67 -15.93 -5.76
N ASP A 153 15.85 -15.91 -5.14
CA ASP A 153 16.08 -16.45 -3.79
C ASP A 153 15.79 -15.42 -2.67
N ALA A 154 15.49 -14.16 -3.02
CA ALA A 154 15.20 -13.10 -2.07
C ALA A 154 13.70 -13.03 -1.75
N SER A 155 13.37 -12.58 -0.53
CA SER A 155 11.97 -12.41 -0.12
C SER A 155 11.73 -11.22 0.81
N LEU A 156 10.49 -10.72 0.82
CA LEU A 156 10.00 -9.68 1.73
C LEU A 156 8.64 -10.08 2.32
N PRO A 157 8.36 -9.80 3.61
CA PRO A 157 7.08 -10.11 4.21
C PRO A 157 5.96 -9.18 3.70
N ILE A 158 4.76 -9.73 3.59
CA ILE A 158 3.50 -9.00 3.39
C ILE A 158 2.76 -9.02 4.72
N CYS A 159 2.44 -7.84 5.25
CA CYS A 159 1.62 -7.65 6.45
C CYS A 159 0.96 -6.27 6.33
N GLU A 160 -0.19 -6.24 5.67
CA GLU A 160 -0.86 -5.00 5.30
C GLU A 160 -2.38 -5.09 5.40
N LEU A 161 -3.00 -3.95 5.65
CA LEU A 161 -4.44 -3.72 5.64
C LEU A 161 -4.77 -2.82 4.45
N GLU A 162 -5.61 -3.31 3.55
CA GLU A 162 -6.16 -2.54 2.44
C GLU A 162 -7.65 -2.27 2.72
N LEU A 163 -8.06 -1.01 2.59
CA LEU A 163 -9.46 -0.58 2.61
C LEU A 163 -9.82 -0.14 1.19
N GLU A 164 -10.53 -0.98 0.45
CA GLU A 164 -10.86 -0.72 -0.96
C GLU A 164 -12.31 -0.27 -1.10
N LEU A 165 -12.54 0.88 -1.71
CA LEU A 165 -13.87 1.40 -1.98
C LEU A 165 -14.45 0.73 -3.23
N LYS A 166 -15.45 -0.14 -3.03
CA LYS A 166 -16.18 -0.79 -4.14
C LYS A 166 -17.25 0.14 -4.72
N HIS A 167 -17.87 0.96 -3.88
CA HIS A 167 -18.87 1.94 -4.25
C HIS A 167 -19.01 3.01 -3.15
N GLY A 168 -19.33 4.25 -3.51
CA GLY A 168 -19.66 5.31 -2.57
C GLY A 168 -18.60 6.40 -2.49
N LEU A 169 -18.32 6.86 -1.26
CA LEU A 169 -17.58 8.09 -0.99
C LEU A 169 -16.17 7.81 -0.44
N PRO A 170 -15.08 8.30 -1.09
CA PRO A 170 -13.70 8.06 -0.65
C PRO A 170 -13.38 8.50 0.79
N GLU A 171 -14.06 9.53 1.32
CA GLU A 171 -13.90 9.97 2.71
C GLU A 171 -14.22 8.87 3.74
N GLN A 172 -15.06 7.89 3.37
CA GLN A 172 -15.41 6.77 4.23
C GLN A 172 -14.24 5.82 4.47
N LEU A 173 -13.27 5.76 3.56
CA LEU A 173 -12.04 4.99 3.76
C LEU A 173 -11.25 5.53 4.97
N TRP A 174 -11.16 6.86 5.06
CA TRP A 174 -10.47 7.51 6.16
C TRP A 174 -11.23 7.45 7.47
N ALA A 175 -12.56 7.61 7.42
CA ALA A 175 -13.41 7.45 8.60
C ALA A 175 -13.29 6.03 9.17
N LEU A 176 -13.25 5.01 8.29
CA LEU A 176 -13.02 3.64 8.69
C LEU A 176 -11.60 3.42 9.25
N ALA A 177 -10.57 3.94 8.59
CA ALA A 177 -9.19 3.84 9.09
C ALA A 177 -9.05 4.49 10.48
N GLN A 178 -9.66 5.65 10.69
CA GLN A 178 -9.72 6.29 12.00
C GLN A 178 -10.36 5.38 13.05
N ARG A 179 -11.53 4.82 12.74
CA ARG A 179 -12.23 3.91 13.64
C ARG A 179 -11.43 2.65 13.97
N LEU A 180 -10.65 2.12 13.02
CA LEU A 180 -9.82 0.94 13.22
C LEU A 180 -8.53 1.24 13.98
N CYS A 181 -7.98 2.44 13.84
CA CYS A 181 -6.75 2.87 14.52
C CYS A 181 -6.98 3.41 15.93
N GLU A 182 -8.21 3.79 16.26
CA GLU A 182 -8.57 4.20 17.62
C GLU A 182 -8.62 3.00 18.60
N PRO A 183 -8.22 3.19 19.88
CA PRO A 183 -8.46 2.22 20.93
C PRO A 183 -9.93 1.82 20.97
N SER A 184 -10.19 0.52 20.80
CA SER A 184 -11.57 0.01 20.74
C SER A 184 -12.31 0.08 22.08
N THR A 185 -11.56 0.12 23.19
CA THR A 185 -12.07 0.34 24.54
C THR A 185 -11.01 1.10 25.37
N SER A 186 -11.42 1.65 26.51
CA SER A 186 -10.49 2.29 27.45
C SER A 186 -9.44 1.28 27.92
N GLY A 187 -8.19 1.50 27.52
CA GLY A 187 -7.04 0.65 27.88
C GLY A 187 -6.68 -0.41 26.83
N ALA A 188 -7.45 -0.57 25.75
CA ALA A 188 -7.03 -1.38 24.61
C ALA A 188 -5.89 -0.66 23.86
N PRO A 189 -4.86 -1.38 23.37
CA PRO A 189 -3.86 -0.76 22.51
C PRO A 189 -4.52 -0.34 21.18
N PRO A 190 -4.11 0.79 20.58
CA PRO A 190 -4.52 1.15 19.22
C PRO A 190 -3.99 0.11 18.22
N LEU A 191 -4.55 0.09 17.00
CA LEU A 191 -4.01 -0.73 15.92
C LEU A 191 -2.60 -0.22 15.56
N PRO A 192 -1.54 -1.06 15.68
CA PRO A 192 -0.19 -0.67 15.36
C PRO A 192 0.00 -0.71 13.83
N ALA A 193 -0.24 0.43 13.22
CA ALA A 193 -0.27 0.61 11.77
C ALA A 193 0.37 1.93 11.35
N ARG A 194 0.72 2.03 10.07
CA ARG A 194 1.12 3.27 9.40
C ARG A 194 0.64 3.25 7.94
N PRO A 195 0.38 4.40 7.30
CA PRO A 195 0.16 4.44 5.86
C PRO A 195 1.38 3.91 5.10
N ALA A 196 1.14 3.33 3.93
CA ALA A 196 2.16 2.80 3.03
C ALA A 196 1.82 3.18 1.58
N ASN A 197 2.81 3.67 0.86
CA ASN A 197 2.70 4.08 -0.54
C ASN A 197 3.17 2.98 -1.49
N HIS A 198 4.11 2.14 -1.04
CA HIS A 198 4.67 1.09 -1.87
C HIS A 198 3.70 -0.08 -2.07
N SER A 199 3.35 -0.35 -3.32
CA SER A 199 2.65 -1.58 -3.71
C SER A 199 3.54 -2.82 -3.59
N LYS A 200 2.94 -4.01 -3.49
CA LYS A 200 3.67 -5.30 -3.55
C LYS A 200 4.61 -5.37 -4.78
N ALA A 201 4.17 -4.87 -5.93
CA ALA A 201 4.97 -4.85 -7.16
C ALA A 201 6.17 -3.90 -7.09
N SER A 202 6.01 -2.70 -6.53
CA SER A 202 7.13 -1.77 -6.38
C SER A 202 8.15 -2.27 -5.35
N ARG A 203 7.69 -2.90 -4.26
CA ARG A 203 8.56 -3.57 -3.27
C ARG A 203 9.38 -4.69 -3.92
N ALA A 204 8.74 -5.53 -4.74
CA ALA A 204 9.42 -6.58 -5.50
C ALA A 204 10.47 -6.01 -6.48
N GLY A 205 10.12 -4.91 -7.16
CA GLY A 205 11.04 -4.21 -8.05
C GLY A 205 12.31 -3.73 -7.35
N CYS A 206 12.18 -3.14 -6.16
CA CYS A 206 13.32 -2.76 -5.32
C CYS A 206 14.10 -3.98 -4.81
N LEU A 207 13.41 -5.05 -4.40
CA LEU A 207 14.07 -6.28 -3.95
C LEU A 207 14.93 -6.91 -5.05
N GLY A 208 14.45 -6.92 -6.29
CA GLY A 208 15.17 -7.49 -7.43
C GLY A 208 16.30 -6.63 -7.98
N SER A 209 16.15 -5.30 -7.95
CA SER A 209 17.08 -4.36 -8.58
C SER A 209 17.95 -3.57 -7.60
N GLY A 210 17.68 -3.71 -6.30
CA GLY A 210 18.22 -2.85 -5.25
C GLY A 210 17.38 -1.60 -5.01
N TRP A 211 17.52 -1.04 -3.80
CA TRP A 211 16.95 0.25 -3.45
C TRP A 211 17.88 1.36 -3.95
N THR A 212 17.31 2.35 -4.63
CA THR A 212 18.06 3.54 -5.02
C THR A 212 18.44 4.35 -3.78
N ALA A 213 19.55 5.08 -3.85
CA ALA A 213 19.92 6.01 -2.80
C ALA A 213 18.82 7.08 -2.62
N PRO A 214 18.56 7.55 -1.39
CA PRO A 214 17.61 8.63 -1.16
C PRO A 214 17.99 9.88 -1.94
N ILE A 215 17.02 10.49 -2.61
CA ILE A 215 17.18 11.81 -3.23
C ILE A 215 16.78 12.91 -2.26
N VAL A 216 17.47 14.05 -2.37
CA VAL A 216 17.10 15.27 -1.65
C VAL A 216 15.83 15.82 -2.27
N ILE A 217 14.79 15.99 -1.44
CA ILE A 217 13.53 16.61 -1.85
C ILE A 217 13.46 18.00 -1.20
N GLU A 218 13.26 19.03 -2.02
CA GLU A 218 13.23 20.42 -1.57
C GLU A 218 12.03 20.73 -0.67
N THR A 219 10.88 20.09 -0.89
CA THR A 219 9.67 20.29 -0.07
C THR A 219 9.39 19.05 0.76
N ALA A 220 9.33 19.20 2.08
CA ALA A 220 8.92 18.10 2.96
C ALA A 220 7.41 17.90 2.83
N SER A 221 7.00 16.64 2.64
CA SER A 221 5.59 16.24 2.60
C SER A 221 5.40 14.95 3.41
N VAL A 222 4.16 14.71 3.87
CA VAL A 222 3.80 13.46 4.55
C VAL A 222 4.04 12.27 3.63
N ASP A 223 3.76 12.39 2.33
CA ASP A 223 4.05 11.35 1.34
C ASP A 223 5.53 11.02 1.22
N ALA A 224 6.38 12.04 1.13
CA ALA A 224 7.82 11.82 1.08
C ALA A 224 8.31 11.15 2.38
N LEU A 225 7.71 11.47 3.53
CA LEU A 225 8.03 10.79 4.78
C LEU A 225 7.62 9.31 4.73
N ILE A 226 6.40 9.00 4.28
CA ILE A 226 5.90 7.63 4.11
C ILE A 226 6.81 6.82 3.18
N ASP A 227 7.15 7.37 2.02
CA ASP A 227 8.05 6.74 1.06
C ASP A 227 9.42 6.42 1.68
N ALA A 228 9.99 7.34 2.45
CA ALA A 228 11.28 7.10 3.10
C ALA A 228 11.22 5.95 4.12
N ILE A 229 10.10 5.84 4.85
CA ILE A 229 9.88 4.76 5.82
C ILE A 229 9.62 3.43 5.11
N ASP A 230 8.86 3.41 4.01
CA ASP A 230 8.66 2.22 3.17
C ASP A 230 10.00 1.67 2.66
N ASN A 231 10.84 2.55 2.10
CA ASN A 231 12.17 2.16 1.65
C ASN A 231 13.04 1.66 2.80
N TRP A 232 13.07 2.37 3.94
CA TRP A 232 13.85 1.94 5.10
C TRP A 232 13.41 0.59 5.65
N GLN A 233 12.09 0.37 5.79
CA GLN A 233 11.55 -0.86 6.34
C GLN A 233 11.96 -2.09 5.53
N ASP A 234 11.89 -2.02 4.20
CA ASP A 234 12.22 -3.18 3.38
C ASP A 234 13.74 -3.33 3.15
N SER A 235 14.46 -2.23 2.95
CA SER A 235 15.90 -2.25 2.64
C SER A 235 16.80 -2.43 3.86
N GLN A 236 16.31 -2.03 5.05
CA GLN A 236 17.11 -1.88 6.27
C GLN A 236 18.30 -0.91 6.13
N ASP A 237 18.31 -0.06 5.09
CA ASP A 237 19.38 0.89 4.84
C ASP A 237 19.29 2.10 5.79
N PRO A 238 20.34 2.40 6.58
CA PRO A 238 20.35 3.56 7.49
C PRO A 238 20.25 4.92 6.77
N ALA A 239 20.59 5.01 5.48
CA ALA A 239 20.40 6.23 4.71
C ALA A 239 18.92 6.60 4.55
N TRP A 240 18.05 5.61 4.37
CA TRP A 240 16.60 5.81 4.32
C TRP A 240 16.02 6.20 5.67
N LEU A 241 16.54 5.65 6.79
CA LEU A 241 16.17 6.10 8.13
C LEU A 241 16.57 7.56 8.38
N ALA A 242 17.80 7.94 8.02
CA ALA A 242 18.26 9.32 8.15
C ALA A 242 17.38 10.28 7.32
N THR A 243 16.99 9.86 6.12
CA THR A 243 16.08 10.60 5.25
C THR A 243 14.68 10.74 5.85
N ALA A 244 14.13 9.67 6.43
CA ALA A 244 12.83 9.74 7.10
C ALA A 244 12.86 10.71 8.29
N ARG A 245 13.94 10.69 9.08
CA ARG A 245 14.14 11.62 10.20
C ARG A 245 14.21 13.07 9.74
N ASP A 246 15.01 13.37 8.72
CA ASP A 246 15.12 14.72 8.14
C ASP A 246 13.77 15.22 7.63
N ARG A 247 13.05 14.40 6.85
CA ARG A 247 11.73 14.76 6.31
C ARG A 247 10.72 15.03 7.42
N CYS A 248 10.70 14.21 8.46
CA CYS A 248 9.79 14.41 9.60
C CYS A 248 10.13 15.67 10.40
N ASP A 249 11.41 15.91 10.70
CA ASP A 249 11.87 17.12 11.39
C ASP A 249 11.53 18.39 10.61
N ARG A 250 11.74 18.38 9.30
CA ARG A 250 11.38 19.50 8.42
C ARG A 250 9.87 19.77 8.37
N LEU A 251 9.02 18.73 8.43
CA LEU A 251 7.57 18.89 8.57
C LEU A 251 7.21 19.57 9.90
N VAL A 252 7.79 19.12 11.01
CA VAL A 252 7.59 19.72 12.34
C VAL A 252 8.02 21.19 12.34
N GLN A 253 9.18 21.52 11.78
CA GLN A 253 9.65 22.90 11.66
C GLN A 253 8.71 23.76 10.80
N GLN A 254 8.28 23.23 9.65
CA GLN A 254 7.36 23.92 8.73
C GLN A 254 6.01 24.23 9.40
N TRP A 255 5.43 23.28 10.13
CA TRP A 255 4.15 23.49 10.81
C TRP A 255 4.29 24.43 12.01
N ASN A 256 5.39 24.34 12.76
CA ASN A 256 5.69 25.30 13.82
C ASN A 256 5.83 26.73 13.28
N ALA A 257 6.50 26.92 12.15
CA ALA A 257 6.67 28.24 11.53
C ALA A 257 5.35 28.85 11.03
N ARG A 258 4.38 28.02 10.65
CA ARG A 258 3.02 28.46 10.23
C ARG A 258 2.08 28.69 11.42
N ARG A 259 2.51 28.42 12.65
CA ARG A 259 1.66 28.56 13.84
C ARG A 259 1.45 30.03 14.19
N ILE A 260 0.31 30.58 13.78
CA ILE A 260 -0.06 31.98 14.06
C ILE A 260 -0.62 32.14 15.48
N ALA A 261 -1.40 31.16 15.97
CA ALA A 261 -1.96 31.07 17.32
C ALA A 261 -2.21 29.59 17.69
N PRO A 262 -2.35 29.23 18.99
CA PRO A 262 -2.70 27.87 19.38
C PRO A 262 -4.02 27.45 18.73
N HIS A 263 -3.98 26.38 17.95
CA HIS A 263 -5.14 25.79 17.30
C HIS A 263 -5.05 24.29 17.53
N ARG A 264 -6.04 23.74 18.22
CA ARG A 264 -5.99 22.38 18.77
C ARG A 264 -5.56 21.33 17.75
N GLU A 265 -6.17 21.32 16.56
CA GLU A 265 -5.84 20.35 15.51
C GLU A 265 -4.41 20.52 14.97
N HIS A 266 -3.91 21.76 14.93
CA HIS A 266 -2.56 22.05 14.47
C HIS A 266 -1.52 21.62 15.51
N ASP A 267 -1.82 21.85 16.79
CA ASP A 267 -0.98 21.41 17.91
C ASP A 267 -0.97 19.86 17.99
N GLU A 268 -2.14 19.20 17.86
CA GLU A 268 -2.25 17.73 17.82
C GLU A 268 -1.44 17.11 16.66
N ARG A 269 -1.44 17.75 15.47
CA ARG A 269 -0.63 17.35 14.31
C ARG A 269 0.87 17.42 14.59
N ILE A 270 1.33 18.52 15.20
CA ILE A 270 2.75 18.70 15.53
C ILE A 270 3.19 17.66 16.56
N GLU A 271 2.42 17.49 17.64
CA GLU A 271 2.74 16.51 18.69
C GLU A 271 2.78 15.08 18.14
N ALA A 272 1.87 14.73 17.22
CA ALA A 272 1.87 13.45 16.53
C ALA A 272 3.17 13.24 15.72
N ALA A 273 3.60 14.25 14.96
CA ALA A 273 4.84 14.17 14.20
C ALA A 273 6.08 14.11 15.08
N GLU A 274 6.09 14.81 16.22
CA GLU A 274 7.18 14.71 17.20
C GLU A 274 7.30 13.30 17.80
N ARG A 275 6.17 12.62 18.06
CA ARG A 275 6.17 11.21 18.49
C ARG A 275 6.68 10.27 17.40
N ILE A 276 6.28 10.49 16.14
CA ILE A 276 6.81 9.75 14.98
C ILE A 276 8.34 9.96 14.87
N LEU A 277 8.80 11.22 14.94
CA LEU A 277 10.22 11.57 14.90
C LEU A 277 11.00 10.91 16.04
N ALA A 278 10.42 10.84 17.23
CA ALA A 278 11.03 10.18 18.38
C ALA A 278 11.21 8.66 18.15
N ASP A 279 10.24 7.98 17.54
CA ASP A 279 10.35 6.56 17.18
C ASP A 279 11.45 6.34 16.14
N LEU A 280 11.48 7.16 15.07
CA LEU A 280 12.53 7.13 14.06
C LEU A 280 13.92 7.41 14.66
N GLY A 281 14.01 8.32 15.64
CA GLY A 281 15.25 8.60 16.37
C GLY A 281 15.80 7.40 17.15
N ARG A 282 14.92 6.46 17.55
CA ARG A 282 15.29 5.19 18.19
C ARG A 282 15.52 4.05 17.20
N GLY A 283 15.38 4.30 15.89
CA GLY A 283 15.47 3.27 14.86
C GLY A 283 14.27 2.31 14.87
N VAL A 284 13.10 2.78 15.32
CA VAL A 284 11.85 2.00 15.37
C VAL A 284 10.87 2.53 14.34
N VAL A 285 10.22 1.61 13.60
CA VAL A 285 9.15 1.97 12.67
C VAL A 285 7.96 2.54 13.47
N PRO A 286 7.45 3.73 13.14
CA PRO A 286 6.39 4.38 13.90
C PRO A 286 5.03 3.75 13.61
N TRP A 287 4.71 2.64 14.27
CA TRP A 287 3.43 1.93 14.17
C TRP A 287 2.30 2.64 14.94
N ARG A 288 2.13 3.94 14.70
CA ARG A 288 1.21 4.82 15.45
C ARG A 288 0.06 5.27 14.56
N GLY A 289 -0.93 4.40 14.34
CA GLY A 289 -2.01 4.66 13.39
C GLY A 289 -2.72 6.01 13.64
N GLN A 290 -2.99 6.35 14.90
CA GLN A 290 -3.61 7.63 15.27
C GLN A 290 -2.73 8.84 14.96
N ASP A 291 -1.42 8.75 15.23
CA ASP A 291 -0.51 9.86 14.94
C ASP A 291 -0.44 10.10 13.42
N TRP A 292 -0.38 9.04 12.62
CA TRP A 292 -0.41 9.16 11.17
C TRP A 292 -1.69 9.78 10.62
N LEU A 293 -2.84 9.45 11.21
CA LEU A 293 -4.11 10.07 10.83
C LEU A 293 -4.14 11.55 11.18
N ALA A 294 -3.52 11.96 12.29
CA ALA A 294 -3.39 13.37 12.66
C ALA A 294 -2.53 14.16 11.66
N LEU A 295 -1.53 13.53 11.01
CA LEU A 295 -0.68 14.16 10.00
C LEU A 295 -1.43 14.54 8.71
N ARG A 296 -2.57 13.90 8.43
CA ARG A 296 -3.41 14.12 7.24
C ARG A 296 -4.09 15.48 7.22
N HIS A 297 -4.37 16.08 8.38
CA HIS A 297 -5.09 17.34 8.43
C HIS A 297 -4.28 18.43 7.72
N ASP A 298 -4.70 18.80 6.52
CA ASP A 298 -4.32 20.07 5.94
C ASP A 298 -4.86 21.15 6.86
N ALA A 299 -3.95 21.78 7.61
CA ALA A 299 -4.21 23.10 8.13
C ALA A 299 -4.45 23.99 6.89
N ALA A 300 -5.73 24.27 6.65
CA ALA A 300 -6.20 25.18 5.61
C ALA A 300 -5.47 26.52 5.66
#